data_AF-A0A847NRQ6-F1
#
_entry.id   AF-A0A847NRQ6-F1
#
_cell.length_a   1.000
_cell.length_b   1.000
_cell.length_c   1.000
_cell.angle_alpha   90.00
_cell.angle_beta   90.00
_cell.angle_gamma   90.00
#
_symmetry.space_group_name_H-M   'P 1'
#
loop_
_entity.id
_entity.type
_entity.pdbx_description
1 polymer ?
#
loop_
_entity_poly.entity_id
_entity_poly.type
_entity_poly.pdbx_seq_one_letter_code
_entity_poly.pdbx_strand_id
1 'polypeptide(L)'
;MSIKRAEIYKFIDKNFSVKPEFPFATTPTNAIFREKRSEKWLALLMDLDASKFGLEGGKKLILNLKCDPNLVNILIDSKEIFPAYHMNKKHSSCVIASLR
;
A
#
# COMPACT_ATOMS: atom_id res chain seq x y z
N MET A 1 3.18 15.70 -7.42
CA MET A 1 3.97 16.13 -6.25
C MET A 1 4.10 14.88 -5.42
N SER A 2 5.25 14.22 -5.51
CA SER A 2 5.42 12.84 -5.07
C SER A 2 5.08 12.68 -3.59
N ILE A 3 4.13 11.79 -3.29
CA ILE A 3 3.67 11.53 -1.92
C ILE A 3 4.83 10.96 -1.12
N LYS A 4 5.11 11.55 0.04
CA LYS A 4 6.19 11.10 0.92
C LYS A 4 5.67 10.13 1.97
N ARG A 5 6.54 9.21 2.40
CA ARG A 5 6.27 8.26 3.50
C ARG A 5 5.69 8.93 4.75
N ALA A 6 6.26 10.07 5.13
CA ALA A 6 5.82 10.84 6.30
C ALA A 6 4.36 11.33 6.18
N GLU A 7 3.92 11.68 4.97
CA GLU A 7 2.54 12.13 4.72
C GLU A 7 1.56 10.97 4.87
N ILE A 8 1.92 9.79 4.36
CA ILE A 8 1.14 8.56 4.54
C ILE A 8 1.06 8.18 6.02
N TYR A 9 2.18 8.21 6.74
CA TYR A 9 2.20 7.91 8.18
C TYR A 9 1.30 8.86 8.96
N LYS A 10 1.39 10.17 8.68
CA LYS A 10 0.55 11.18 9.31
C LYS A 10 -0.92 10.98 8.98
N PHE A 11 -1.25 10.64 7.73
CA PHE A 11 -2.62 10.36 7.31
C PHE A 11 -3.19 9.14 8.03
N ILE A 12 -2.45 8.03 8.08
CA ILE A 12 -2.92 6.79 8.71
C ILE A 12 -3.11 6.99 10.22
N ASP A 13 -2.14 7.63 10.87
CA ASP A 13 -2.24 7.93 12.30
C ASP A 13 -3.42 8.85 12.61
N LYS A 14 -3.62 9.92 11.82
CA LYS A 14 -4.73 10.86 12.03
C LYS A 14 -6.11 10.20 11.86
N ASN A 15 -6.28 9.33 10.87
CA ASN A 15 -7.58 8.76 10.52
C ASN A 15 -7.89 7.44 11.23
N PHE A 16 -6.88 6.65 11.56
CA PHE A 16 -7.04 5.30 12.11
C PHE A 16 -6.36 5.12 13.48
N SER A 17 -5.57 6.10 13.95
CA SER A 17 -4.79 6.00 15.20
C SER A 17 -3.87 4.78 15.22
N VAL A 18 -3.31 4.42 14.06
CA VAL A 18 -2.40 3.29 13.86
C VAL A 18 -1.00 3.80 13.54
N LYS A 19 0.01 3.17 14.15
CA LYS A 19 1.43 3.46 13.91
C LYS A 19 2.04 2.42 12.97
N PRO A 20 3.11 2.77 12.22
CA PRO A 20 3.82 1.80 11.39
C PRO A 20 4.60 0.79 12.25
N GLU A 21 4.60 -0.47 11.81
CA GLU A 21 5.45 -1.54 12.34
C GLU A 21 6.40 -2.03 11.24
N PHE A 22 7.62 -2.45 11.61
CA PHE A 22 8.67 -2.85 10.65
C PHE A 22 9.11 -4.30 10.89
N PRO A 23 8.27 -5.30 10.56
CA PRO A 23 8.55 -6.70 10.89
C PRO A 23 9.57 -7.35 9.95
N PHE A 24 9.91 -6.74 8.81
CA PHE A 24 10.73 -7.36 7.77
C PHE A 24 12.21 -7.01 7.92
N ALA A 25 13.01 -7.94 8.44
CA ALA A 25 14.45 -7.73 8.63
C ALA A 25 15.22 -7.44 7.31
N THR A 26 14.82 -8.06 6.20
CA THR A 26 15.48 -7.90 4.89
C THR A 26 15.04 -6.64 4.14
N THR A 27 13.93 -6.03 4.53
CA THR A 27 13.38 -4.83 3.91
C THR A 27 12.94 -3.85 5.00
N PRO A 28 13.89 -3.22 5.72
CA PRO A 28 13.60 -2.42 6.91
C PRO A 28 12.80 -1.14 6.60
N THR A 29 12.70 -0.74 5.32
CA THR A 29 11.84 0.37 4.90
C THR A 29 10.38 -0.04 4.71
N ASN A 30 10.06 -1.34 4.68
CA ASN A 30 8.69 -1.81 4.55
C ASN A 30 7.96 -1.70 5.89
N ALA A 31 6.82 -1.03 5.88
CA ALA A 31 6.00 -0.79 7.06
C ALA A 31 4.63 -1.44 6.90
N ILE A 32 4.18 -2.17 7.91
CA ILE A 32 2.78 -2.60 8.01
C ILE A 32 2.03 -1.70 8.99
N PHE A 33 0.72 -1.64 8.82
CA PHE A 33 -0.20 -0.96 9.73
C PHE A 33 -1.26 -1.97 10.14
N ARG A 34 -1.46 -2.16 11.45
CA ARG A 34 -2.45 -3.09 11.98
C ARG A 34 -3.61 -2.35 12.61
N GLU A 35 -4.82 -2.82 12.37
CA GLU A 35 -5.98 -2.35 13.14
C GLU A 35 -5.84 -2.76 14.60
N LYS A 36 -5.96 -1.81 15.54
CA LYS A 36 -5.80 -2.08 16.98
C LYS A 36 -6.69 -3.19 17.52
N ARG A 37 -7.91 -3.36 16.97
CA ARG A 37 -8.91 -4.30 17.49
C ARG A 37 -8.78 -5.71 16.92
N SER A 38 -8.48 -5.80 15.62
CA SER A 38 -8.46 -7.09 14.91
C SER A 38 -7.05 -7.65 14.74
N GLU A 39 -6.02 -6.82 14.94
CA GLU A 39 -4.60 -7.07 14.64
C GLU A 39 -4.33 -7.47 13.18
N LYS A 40 -5.34 -7.36 12.31
CA LYS A 40 -5.22 -7.61 10.88
C LYS A 40 -4.51 -6.44 10.23
N TRP A 41 -3.80 -6.74 9.15
CA TRP A 41 -3.15 -5.71 8.34
C TRP A 41 -4.20 -4.84 7.68
N LEU A 42 -4.13 -3.56 7.99
CA LEU A 42 -4.85 -2.48 7.33
C LEU A 42 -4.15 -2.10 6.02
N ALA A 43 -2.83 -1.92 6.10
CA ALA A 43 -2.01 -1.45 5.00
C ALA A 43 -0.58 -1.99 5.06
N LEU A 44 0.06 -2.09 3.89
CA LEU A 44 1.49 -2.35 3.73
C LEU A 44 2.09 -1.26 2.84
N LEU A 45 3.07 -0.53 3.36
CA LEU A 45 3.83 0.48 2.63
C LEU A 45 5.22 -0.06 2.29
N MET A 46 5.60 -0.04 1.03
CA MET A 46 6.84 -0.65 0.54
C MET A 46 7.46 0.12 -0.62
N ASP A 47 8.78 -0.02 -0.81
CA ASP A 47 9.45 0.45 -2.02
C ASP A 47 9.54 -0.70 -3.03
N LEU A 48 8.93 -0.56 -4.20
CA LEU A 48 9.01 -1.53 -5.29
C LEU A 48 9.50 -0.88 -6.57
N ASP A 49 10.20 -1.66 -7.38
CA ASP A 49 10.56 -1.21 -8.72
C ASP A 49 9.31 -1.03 -9.59
N ALA A 50 9.23 0.08 -10.33
CA ALA A 50 8.11 0.40 -11.21
C ALA A 50 7.85 -0.72 -12.25
N SER A 51 8.89 -1.44 -12.67
CA SER A 51 8.79 -2.58 -13.60
C SER A 51 7.88 -3.69 -13.09
N LYS A 52 7.70 -3.84 -11.77
CA LYS A 52 6.77 -4.82 -11.18
C LYS A 52 5.31 -4.55 -11.55
N PHE A 53 5.00 -3.33 -11.97
CA PHE A 53 3.67 -2.90 -12.40
C PHE A 53 3.59 -2.64 -13.91
N GLY A 54 4.61 -3.02 -14.68
CA GLY A 54 4.69 -2.73 -16.12
C GLY A 54 4.94 -1.26 -16.44
N LEU A 55 5.47 -0.50 -15.47
CA LEU A 55 5.80 0.92 -15.63
C LEU A 55 7.30 1.11 -15.78
N GLU A 56 7.68 2.15 -16.50
CA GLU A 56 9.08 2.58 -16.60
C GLU A 56 9.49 3.42 -15.37
N GLY A 57 10.76 3.35 -15.01
CA GLY A 57 11.36 4.11 -13.91
C GLY A 57 11.97 3.23 -12.81
N GLY A 58 12.49 3.87 -11.76
CA GLY A 58 13.12 3.19 -10.62
C GLY A 58 12.13 2.82 -9.51
N LYS A 59 12.63 2.76 -8.27
CA LYS A 59 11.81 2.47 -7.10
C LYS A 59 10.70 3.51 -6.88
N LYS A 60 9.51 3.02 -6.59
CA LYS A 60 8.30 3.78 -6.28
C LYS A 60 7.80 3.39 -4.90
N LEU A 61 7.18 4.36 -4.22
CA LEU A 61 6.51 4.14 -2.97
C LEU A 61 5.10 3.59 -3.23
N ILE A 62 4.84 2.40 -2.70
CA ILE A 62 3.63 1.63 -2.95
C ILE A 62 2.89 1.41 -1.63
N LEU A 63 1.60 1.74 -1.61
CA LEU A 63 0.70 1.49 -0.49
C LEU A 63 -0.31 0.41 -0.90
N ASN A 64 -0.15 -0.80 -0.37
CA ASN A 64 -1.10 -1.89 -0.52
C ASN A 64 -2.16 -1.80 0.57
N LEU A 65 -3.42 -1.72 0.18
CA LEU A 65 -4.57 -1.54 1.07
C LEU A 65 -5.57 -2.69 0.89
N LYS A 66 -6.28 -3.00 1.96
CA LYS A 66 -7.50 -3.80 1.85
C LYS A 66 -8.62 -2.92 1.30
N CYS A 67 -9.27 -3.36 0.23
CA CYS A 67 -10.38 -2.64 -0.41
C CYS A 67 -11.55 -3.58 -0.63
N ASP A 68 -12.78 -3.09 -0.45
CA ASP A 68 -13.98 -3.87 -0.75
C ASP A 68 -13.93 -4.43 -2.18
N PRO A 69 -14.09 -5.75 -2.39
CA PRO A 69 -13.94 -6.35 -3.71
C PRO A 69 -14.94 -5.78 -4.74
N ASN A 70 -16.09 -5.26 -4.31
CA ASN A 70 -17.05 -4.60 -5.19
C ASN A 70 -16.55 -3.23 -5.65
N LEU A 71 -15.69 -2.57 -4.86
CA LEU A 71 -15.10 -1.27 -5.19
C LEU A 71 -13.76 -1.40 -5.92
N VAL A 72 -13.02 -2.51 -5.74
CA VAL A 72 -11.71 -2.71 -6.37
C VAL A 72 -11.76 -2.52 -7.88
N ASN A 73 -12.75 -3.11 -8.56
CA ASN A 73 -12.87 -3.00 -10.03
C ASN A 73 -13.24 -1.58 -10.49
N ILE A 74 -13.82 -0.76 -9.61
CA ILE A 74 -14.16 0.64 -9.89
C ILE A 74 -12.95 1.55 -9.66
N LEU A 75 -12.14 1.23 -8.65
CA LEU A 75 -10.98 2.02 -8.24
C LEU A 75 -9.73 1.77 -9.09
N ILE A 76 -9.57 0.58 -9.65
CA ILE A 76 -8.42 0.27 -10.51
C ILE A 76 -8.51 1.09 -11.80
N ASP A 77 -7.53 1.95 -12.00
CA ASP A 77 -7.36 2.74 -13.22
C ASP A 77 -6.12 2.32 -14.04
N SER A 78 -5.31 1.40 -13.50
CA SER A 78 -4.03 0.94 -14.07
C SER A 78 -3.04 2.09 -14.35
N LYS A 79 -3.21 3.22 -13.67
CA LYS A 79 -2.35 4.40 -13.78
C LYS A 79 -1.79 4.82 -12.44
N GLU A 80 -2.60 4.87 -11.40
CA GLU A 80 -2.20 5.16 -10.02
C GLU A 80 -2.64 4.02 -9.08
N ILE A 81 -3.65 3.27 -9.48
CA ILE A 81 -4.26 2.20 -8.70
C ILE A 81 -4.22 0.90 -9.53
N PHE A 82 -3.55 -0.10 -8.97
CA PHE A 82 -3.26 -1.38 -9.58
C PHE A 82 -3.91 -2.53 -8.79
N PRO A 83 -4.18 -3.67 -9.45
CA PRO A 83 -4.52 -4.90 -8.74
C PRO A 83 -3.45 -5.25 -7.71
N ALA A 84 -3.83 -5.83 -6.57
CA ALA A 84 -2.87 -6.16 -5.54
C ALA A 84 -1.76 -7.10 -6.01
N TYR A 85 -0.53 -6.74 -5.63
CA TYR A 85 0.69 -7.51 -5.85
C TYR A 85 0.98 -8.37 -4.60
N HIS A 86 1.31 -9.66 -4.78
CA HIS A 86 1.57 -10.67 -3.74
C HIS A 86 0.44 -11.12 -2.79
N MET A 87 -0.62 -10.35 -2.56
CA MET A 87 -1.74 -10.79 -1.71
C MET A 87 -2.70 -11.75 -2.44
N ASN A 88 -3.38 -12.61 -1.69
CA ASN A 88 -4.33 -13.59 -2.22
C ASN A 88 -5.47 -12.89 -3.00
N LYS A 89 -5.60 -13.19 -4.30
CA LYS A 89 -6.59 -12.59 -5.21
C LYS A 89 -8.05 -12.80 -4.79
N LYS A 90 -8.33 -13.75 -3.87
CA LYS A 90 -9.67 -13.96 -3.28
C LYS A 90 -10.04 -12.94 -2.19
N HIS A 91 -9.06 -12.22 -1.65
CA HIS A 91 -9.28 -11.20 -0.62
C HIS A 91 -8.84 -9.83 -1.15
N SER A 92 -9.75 -9.16 -1.86
CA SER A 92 -10.11 -7.75 -1.62
C SER A 92 -8.96 -6.83 -1.21
N SER A 93 -7.95 -6.72 -2.07
CA SER A 93 -6.78 -5.86 -1.86
C SER A 93 -6.48 -5.08 -3.14
N CYS A 94 -6.08 -3.84 -2.97
CA CYS A 94 -5.76 -2.92 -4.05
C CYS A 94 -4.43 -2.23 -3.73
N VAL A 95 -3.59 -2.06 -4.75
CA VAL A 95 -2.31 -1.39 -4.61
C VAL A 95 -2.43 0.02 -5.16
N ILE A 96 -2.20 1.01 -4.30
CA ILE A 96 -2.04 2.40 -4.72
C ILE A 96 -0.54 2.63 -4.93
N ALA A 97 -0.14 2.79 -6.18
CA ALA A 97 1.18 3.25 -6.54
C ALA A 97 1.13 4.78 -6.60
N SER A 98 1.86 5.47 -5.74
CA SER A 98 1.95 6.93 -5.86
C SER A 98 2.64 7.27 -7.19
N LEU A 99 1.86 7.68 -8.18
CA LEU A 99 2.34 8.10 -9.49
C LEU A 99 2.03 9.57 -9.67
N ARG A 100 2.83 10.40 -8.97
CA ARG A 100 3.31 11.72 -9.39
C ARG A 100 4.07 12.42 -8.28
#